data_AF-A0A7S0HRL7-F1
#
_entry.id   AF-A0A7S0HRL7-F1
#
_cell.length_a   1.000
_cell.length_b   1.000
_cell.length_c   1.000
_cell.angle_alpha   90.00
_cell.angle_beta   90.00
_cell.angle_gamma   90.00
#
_symmetry.space_group_name_H-M   'P 1'
#
loop_
_entity.id
_entity.type
_entity.pdbx_description
1 polymer ?
#
loop_
_entity_poly.entity_id
_entity_poly.type
_entity_poly.pdbx_seq_one_letter_code
_entity_poly.pdbx_strand_id
1 'polypeptide(L)'
;GFGQSSQMFRSKTGSLRKRLKNVDFEFVDPPFTSKHETIGEGLSWYEFSTISDDEVKWSKFDESLQYINDIFTSRGPFDGVMGFSQGACVAAVLAALHEKNSLPAPVQ
;
A
#
# COMPACT_ATOMS: atom_id res chain seq x y z
N GLY A 1 -3.77 5.22 1.43
CA GLY A 1 -4.31 4.87 2.76
C GLY A 1 -5.78 4.55 2.63
N PHE A 2 -6.43 4.08 3.69
CA PHE A 2 -7.84 3.69 3.64
C PHE A 2 -8.72 4.80 3.03
N GLY A 3 -9.59 4.43 2.10
CA GLY A 3 -10.50 5.34 1.40
C GLY A 3 -9.85 6.28 0.39
N GLN A 4 -8.54 6.16 0.10
CA GLN A 4 -7.84 7.05 -0.82
C GLN A 4 -7.38 6.34 -2.09
N SER A 5 -7.55 7.02 -3.22
CA SER A 5 -7.00 6.59 -4.51
C SER A 5 -5.57 7.08 -4.74
N SER A 6 -4.93 6.48 -5.73
CA SER A 6 -3.66 6.86 -6.35
C SER A 6 -3.64 8.35 -6.72
N GLN A 7 -4.71 8.84 -7.36
CA GLN A 7 -4.86 10.24 -7.76
C GLN A 7 -4.93 11.18 -6.56
N MET A 8 -5.69 10.82 -5.51
CA MET A 8 -5.75 11.62 -4.28
C MET A 8 -4.37 11.70 -3.61
N PHE A 9 -3.67 10.57 -3.50
CA PHE A 9 -2.35 10.53 -2.89
C PHE A 9 -1.33 11.35 -3.70
N ARG A 10 -1.40 11.27 -5.04
CA ARG A 10 -0.59 12.09 -5.95
C ARG A 10 -0.82 13.59 -5.79
N SER A 11 -2.09 13.98 -5.58
CA SER A 11 -2.45 15.38 -5.33
C SER A 11 -1.87 15.86 -4.00
N LYS A 12 -2.08 15.09 -2.92
CA LYS A 12 -1.62 15.42 -1.56
C LYS A 12 -0.09 15.46 -1.42
N THR A 13 0.64 14.71 -2.24
CA THR A 13 2.11 14.67 -2.25
C THR A 13 2.74 15.66 -3.24
N GLY A 14 1.96 16.58 -3.81
CA GLY A 14 2.44 17.49 -4.87
C GLY A 14 3.65 18.36 -4.48
N SER A 15 3.69 18.90 -3.26
CA SER A 15 4.84 19.70 -2.78
C SER A 15 6.10 18.86 -2.59
N LEU A 16 5.96 17.63 -2.08
CA LEU A 16 7.06 16.68 -1.93
C LEU A 16 7.67 16.32 -3.28
N ARG A 17 6.83 15.97 -4.26
CA ARG A 17 7.28 15.62 -5.62
C ARG A 17 7.99 16.77 -6.31
N LYS A 18 7.55 18.02 -6.13
CA LYS A 18 8.24 19.21 -6.67
C LYS A 18 9.67 19.37 -6.12
N ARG A 19 9.95 18.85 -4.91
CA ARG A 19 11.29 18.90 -4.29
C ARG A 19 12.17 17.73 -4.73
N LEU A 20 11.58 16.58 -5.06
CA LEU A 20 12.28 15.37 -5.49
C LEU A 20 12.34 15.28 -7.02
N LYS A 21 13.18 16.13 -7.63
CA LYS A 21 13.23 16.30 -9.11
C LYS A 21 13.81 15.12 -9.88
N ASN A 22 14.56 14.24 -9.23
CA ASN A 22 15.24 13.10 -9.85
C ASN A 22 14.62 11.78 -9.38
N VAL A 23 13.33 11.79 -9.05
CA VAL A 23 12.59 10.61 -8.60
C VAL A 23 11.34 10.50 -9.45
N ASP A 24 11.18 9.37 -10.12
CA ASP A 24 9.95 9.01 -10.81
C ASP A 24 8.98 8.37 -9.82
N PHE A 25 7.73 8.82 -9.85
CA PHE A 25 6.69 8.35 -8.94
C PHE A 25 5.60 7.59 -9.70
N GLU A 26 5.48 6.30 -9.42
CA GLU A 26 4.30 5.52 -9.78
C GLU A 26 3.30 5.49 -8.62
N PHE A 27 2.04 5.79 -8.93
CA PHE A 27 0.95 5.78 -7.95
C PHE A 27 -0.02 4.65 -8.30
N VAL A 28 -0.33 3.80 -7.32
CA VAL A 28 -1.19 2.63 -7.50
C VAL A 28 -2.39 2.69 -6.56
N ASP A 29 -3.54 2.23 -7.05
CA ASP A 29 -4.75 2.07 -6.26
C ASP A 29 -4.69 0.76 -5.46
N PRO A 30 -5.28 0.71 -4.26
CA PRO A 30 -5.49 -0.56 -3.57
C PRO A 30 -6.40 -1.49 -4.41
N PRO A 31 -6.20 -2.82 -4.35
CA PRO A 31 -6.87 -3.76 -5.27
C PRO A 31 -8.37 -3.98 -5.00
N PHE A 32 -8.88 -3.54 -3.85
CA PHE A 32 -10.28 -3.72 -3.48
C PHE A 32 -10.81 -2.58 -2.60
N THR A 33 -12.14 -2.53 -2.47
CA THR A 33 -12.82 -1.73 -1.45
C THR A 33 -13.09 -2.57 -0.21
N SER A 34 -13.17 -1.93 0.95
CA SER A 34 -13.62 -2.55 2.19
C SER A 34 -14.41 -1.58 3.04
N LYS A 35 -15.26 -2.11 3.91
CA LYS A 35 -16.07 -1.34 4.86
C LYS A 35 -15.46 -1.41 6.25
N HIS A 36 -15.24 -0.25 6.86
CA HIS A 36 -14.89 -0.09 8.26
C HIS A 36 -16.09 0.45 9.04
N GLU A 37 -16.33 -0.07 10.23
CA GLU A 37 -17.52 0.22 11.06
C GLU A 37 -17.69 1.72 11.33
N THR A 38 -16.60 2.41 11.65
CA THR A 38 -16.61 3.84 12.04
C THR A 38 -16.10 4.81 10.96
N ILE A 39 -15.29 4.32 10.01
CA ILE A 39 -14.64 5.19 9.01
C ILE A 39 -15.46 5.23 7.71
N GLY A 40 -16.29 4.21 7.47
CA GLY A 40 -17.08 4.06 6.24
C GLY A 40 -16.45 3.08 5.26
N GLU A 41 -16.80 3.20 3.99
CA GLU A 41 -16.34 2.30 2.92
C GLU A 41 -15.38 3.02 1.97
N GLY A 42 -14.34 2.32 1.50
CA GLY A 42 -13.47 2.83 0.46
C GLY A 42 -12.33 1.88 0.08
N LEU A 43 -11.47 2.34 -0.84
CA LEU A 43 -10.30 1.59 -1.30
C LEU A 43 -9.37 1.23 -0.13
N SER A 44 -8.89 0.00 -0.12
CA SER A 44 -8.17 -0.55 1.03
C SER A 44 -7.13 -1.58 0.65
N TRP A 45 -6.04 -1.60 1.40
CA TRP A 45 -4.96 -2.59 1.24
C TRP A 45 -5.18 -3.86 2.06
N TYR A 46 -6.02 -3.81 3.08
CA TYR A 46 -6.41 -4.94 3.90
C TYR A 46 -7.67 -4.57 4.66
N GLU A 47 -8.53 -5.53 4.94
CA GLU A 47 -9.65 -5.30 5.84
C GLU A 47 -9.12 -5.17 7.27
N PHE A 48 -9.71 -4.26 8.05
CA PHE A 48 -9.41 -4.15 9.47
C PHE A 48 -10.66 -3.75 10.25
N SER A 49 -10.77 -4.24 11.48
CA SER A 49 -11.78 -3.82 12.44
C SER A 49 -11.22 -3.83 13.86
N THR A 50 -11.76 -2.97 14.71
CA THR A 50 -11.39 -2.90 16.13
C THR A 50 -12.37 -3.77 16.90
N ILE A 51 -11.88 -4.86 17.51
CA ILE A 51 -12.71 -5.78 18.30
C ILE A 51 -12.78 -5.29 19.75
N SER A 52 -11.68 -4.75 20.26
CA SER A 52 -11.56 -4.08 21.56
C SER A 52 -10.41 -3.07 21.52
N ASP A 53 -10.19 -2.32 22.61
CA ASP A 53 -9.12 -1.30 22.67
C ASP A 53 -7.72 -1.87 22.36
N ASP A 54 -7.49 -3.16 22.64
CA ASP A 54 -6.20 -3.84 22.44
C ASP A 54 -6.21 -4.88 21.30
N GLU A 55 -7.35 -5.09 20.62
CA GLU A 55 -7.49 -6.15 19.62
C GLU A 55 -7.98 -5.61 18.27
N VAL A 56 -7.12 -5.77 17.26
CA VAL A 56 -7.43 -5.45 15.86
C VAL A 56 -7.45 -6.74 15.06
N LYS A 57 -8.56 -6.98 14.37
CA LYS A 57 -8.66 -8.05 13.37
C LYS A 57 -8.31 -7.48 12.00
N TRP A 58 -7.58 -8.24 11.19
CA TRP A 58 -7.30 -7.89 9.79
C TRP A 58 -7.34 -9.12 8.88
N SER A 59 -7.62 -8.89 7.60
CA SER A 59 -7.75 -9.93 6.57
C SER A 59 -7.39 -9.37 5.19
N LYS A 60 -7.25 -10.28 4.21
CA LYS A 60 -7.04 -9.96 2.78
C LYS A 60 -5.74 -9.24 2.42
N PHE A 61 -4.76 -9.23 3.32
CA PHE A 61 -3.47 -8.60 3.03
C PHE A 61 -2.65 -9.40 2.01
N ASP A 62 -2.86 -10.72 1.95
CA ASP A 62 -2.32 -11.64 0.94
C ASP A 62 -2.71 -11.25 -0.49
N GLU A 63 -3.97 -10.85 -0.72
CA GLU A 63 -4.42 -10.33 -2.03
C GLU A 63 -3.64 -9.07 -2.45
N SER A 64 -3.42 -8.16 -1.50
CA SER A 64 -2.61 -6.96 -1.74
C SER A 64 -1.14 -7.27 -1.98
N LEU A 65 -0.57 -8.23 -1.27
CA LEU A 65 0.81 -8.64 -1.47
C LEU A 65 1.03 -9.25 -2.85
N GLN A 66 0.10 -10.11 -3.30
CA GLN A 66 0.13 -10.65 -4.66
C GLN A 66 0.00 -9.54 -5.71
N TYR A 67 -0.98 -8.65 -5.54
CA TYR A 67 -1.19 -7.53 -6.45
C TYR A 67 0.04 -6.61 -6.56
N ILE A 68 0.70 -6.32 -5.44
CA ILE A 68 1.94 -5.52 -5.41
C ILE A 68 3.09 -6.27 -6.10
N ASN A 69 3.20 -7.59 -5.89
CA ASN A 69 4.20 -8.39 -6.59
C ASN A 69 4.03 -8.34 -8.12
N ASP A 70 2.78 -8.40 -8.59
CA ASP A 70 2.47 -8.30 -10.01
C ASP A 70 2.87 -6.92 -10.56
N ILE A 71 2.67 -5.84 -9.79
CA ILE A 71 3.14 -4.49 -10.13
C ILE A 71 4.67 -4.43 -10.19
N PHE A 72 5.36 -4.94 -9.17
CA PHE A 72 6.83 -4.97 -9.12
C PHE A 72 7.43 -5.71 -10.31
N THR A 73 6.80 -6.81 -10.71
CA THR A 73 7.22 -7.63 -11.85
C THR A 73 6.95 -6.94 -13.18
N SER A 74 5.77 -6.34 -13.35
CA SER A 74 5.33 -5.82 -14.66
C SER A 74 5.74 -4.38 -14.94
N ARG A 75 6.03 -3.58 -13.90
CA ARG A 75 6.28 -2.13 -14.02
C ARG A 75 7.57 -1.67 -13.36
N GLY A 76 8.24 -2.56 -12.62
CA GLY A 76 9.54 -2.29 -12.02
C GLY A 76 10.68 -2.23 -13.07
N PRO A 77 11.92 -2.03 -12.62
CA PRO A 77 12.37 -2.01 -11.22
C PRO A 77 11.95 -0.74 -10.45
N PHE A 78 11.79 -0.86 -9.13
CA PHE A 78 11.51 0.26 -8.22
C PHE A 78 12.63 0.40 -7.18
N ASP A 79 13.10 1.62 -6.94
CA ASP A 79 14.14 1.91 -5.94
C ASP A 79 13.62 1.98 -4.50
N GLY A 80 12.31 2.14 -4.33
CA GLY A 80 11.71 2.25 -3.01
C GLY A 80 10.20 2.38 -3.04
N VAL A 81 9.59 2.25 -1.85
CA VAL A 81 8.15 2.34 -1.65
C VAL A 81 7.80 3.49 -0.70
N MET A 82 6.63 4.09 -0.92
CA MET A 82 6.10 5.15 -0.06
C MET A 82 4.61 4.89 0.20
N GLY A 83 4.18 5.07 1.44
CA GLY A 83 2.80 4.88 1.83
C GLY A 83 2.37 5.83 2.95
N PHE A 84 1.05 5.97 3.12
CA PHE A 84 0.43 6.81 4.16
C PHE A 84 -0.63 6.02 4.94
N SER A 85 -0.61 6.15 6.28
CA SER A 85 -1.51 5.47 7.22
C SER A 85 -1.57 3.97 6.91
N GLN A 86 -2.72 3.42 6.49
CA GLN A 86 -2.81 2.02 6.06
C GLN A 86 -1.75 1.63 5.01
N GLY A 87 -1.47 2.51 4.04
CA GLY A 87 -0.43 2.25 3.04
C GLY A 87 1.00 2.35 3.60
N ALA A 88 1.21 3.08 4.69
CA ALA A 88 2.51 3.12 5.38
C ALA A 88 2.79 1.78 6.08
N CYS A 89 1.77 1.15 6.67
CA CYS A 89 1.88 -0.21 7.21
C CYS A 89 2.30 -1.20 6.13
N VAL A 90 1.68 -1.14 4.94
CA VAL A 90 2.09 -1.96 3.78
C VAL A 90 3.54 -1.71 3.41
N ALA A 91 3.96 -0.44 3.27
CA ALA A 91 5.34 -0.09 2.94
C ALA A 91 6.35 -0.62 3.97
N ALA A 92 6.02 -0.57 5.26
CA ALA A 92 6.86 -1.10 6.33
C ALA A 92 6.98 -2.63 6.25
N VAL A 93 5.89 -3.35 5.99
CA VAL A 93 5.92 -4.81 5.80
C VAL A 93 6.75 -5.18 4.56
N LEU A 94 6.60 -4.47 3.44
CA LEU A 94 7.42 -4.70 2.25
C LEU A 94 8.91 -4.49 2.52
N ALA A 95 9.26 -3.44 3.28
CA ALA A 95 10.65 -3.21 3.68
C ALA A 95 11.20 -4.35 4.55
N ALA A 96 10.41 -4.84 5.52
CA ALA A 96 10.79 -5.96 6.37
C ALA A 96 10.91 -7.30 5.59
N LEU A 97 10.04 -7.53 4.60
CA LEU A 97 10.13 -8.69 3.70
C LEU A 97 11.35 -8.60 2.80
N HIS A 98 11.68 -7.40 2.31
CA HIS A 98 12.88 -7.16 1.51
C HIS A 98 14.16 -7.46 2.29
N GLU A 99 14.27 -6.97 3.53
CA GLU A 99 15.41 -7.23 4.42
C GLU A 99 15.62 -8.74 4.64
N LYS A 100 14.53 -9.52 4.69
CA LYS A 100 14.56 -10.98 4.88
C LYS A 100 14.73 -11.78 3.59
N ASN A 101 14.96 -11.14 2.44
CA ASN A 101 14.93 -11.79 1.11
C ASN A 101 13.65 -12.64 0.89
N SER A 102 12.55 -12.20 1.46
CA SER A 102 11.26 -12.91 1.50
C SER A 102 10.16 -12.19 0.71
N LEU A 103 10.53 -11.22 -0.14
CA LEU A 103 9.60 -10.72 -1.15
C LEU A 103 9.24 -11.86 -2.10
N PRO A 104 7.97 -11.98 -2.53
CA PRO A 104 7.60 -12.97 -3.53
C PRO A 104 8.48 -12.79 -4.77
N ALA A 105 8.96 -13.90 -5.32
CA ALA A 105 9.73 -13.83 -6.56
C ALA A 105 8.82 -13.30 -7.69
N PRO A 106 9.37 -12.54 -8.65
CA PRO A 106 8.64 -12.21 -9.86
C PRO A 106 8.14 -13.50 -10.51
N VAL A 107 6.86 -13.54 -10.88
CA VAL A 107 6.32 -14.66 -11.66
C VAL A 107 6.93 -14.55 -13.06
N GLN A 108 7.77 -15.52 -13.42
CA GLN A 108 8.39 -15.63 -14.76
C GLN A 108 7.39 -16.12 -15.80
#